data_AF-A0A0A1PG01-F1
#
_entry.id   AF-A0A0A1PG01-F1
#
_cell.length_a   1.000
_cell.length_b   1.000
_cell.length_c   1.000
_cell.angle_alpha   90.00
_cell.angle_beta   90.00
_cell.angle_gamma   90.00
#
_symmetry.space_group_name_H-M   'P 1'
#
loop_
_entity.id
_entity.type
_entity.pdbx_description
1 polymer ?
#
loop_
_entity_poly.entity_id
_entity_poly.type
_entity_poly.pdbx_seq_one_letter_code
_entity_poly.pdbx_strand_id
1 'polypeptide(L)'
;MTGMAVVAAGPASPPTPTEARFIAEHPALVAALAMLEQDAVERAIAADPADDQIRRLALDEARAIRALRARLAALGRPAPEPAKGPSPYA
;
A
#
# COMPACT_ATOMS: atom_id res chain seq x y z
N MET A 1 -32.74 -16.60 7.65
CA MET A 1 -31.51 -15.94 8.16
C MET A 1 -30.34 -16.54 7.41
N THR A 2 -29.87 -15.90 6.35
CA THR A 2 -28.79 -16.41 5.51
C THR A 2 -27.47 -15.93 6.10
N GLY A 3 -26.68 -16.84 6.65
CA GLY A 3 -25.35 -16.53 7.18
C GLY A 3 -24.42 -16.10 6.05
N MET A 4 -23.90 -14.87 6.12
CA MET A 4 -22.72 -14.50 5.35
C MET A 4 -21.54 -15.33 5.87
N ALA A 5 -21.09 -16.28 5.06
CA ALA A 5 -19.81 -16.91 5.28
C ALA A 5 -18.73 -15.83 5.18
N VAL A 6 -18.11 -15.49 6.31
CA VAL A 6 -16.85 -14.77 6.34
C VAL A 6 -15.84 -15.70 5.70
N VAL A 7 -15.51 -15.45 4.43
CA VAL A 7 -14.40 -16.14 3.77
C VAL A 7 -13.15 -15.71 4.53
N ALA A 8 -12.69 -16.58 5.43
CA ALA A 8 -11.39 -16.43 6.06
C ALA A 8 -10.35 -16.49 4.93
N ALA A 9 -9.89 -15.33 4.50
CA ALA A 9 -8.74 -15.24 3.60
C ALA A 9 -7.59 -15.95 4.31
N GLY A 10 -7.15 -17.09 3.77
CA GLY A 10 -5.91 -17.75 4.21
C GLY A 10 -4.74 -16.77 4.14
N PRO A 11 -3.56 -17.12 4.70
CA PRO A 11 -2.41 -16.22 4.65
C PRO A 11 -2.11 -15.86 3.20
N ALA A 12 -2.42 -14.62 2.82
CA ALA A 12 -2.24 -14.15 1.46
C ALA A 12 -0.76 -14.29 1.11
N SER A 13 -0.45 -15.07 0.07
CA SER A 13 0.89 -15.09 -0.48
C SER A 13 1.28 -13.67 -0.88
N PRO A 14 2.54 -13.25 -0.65
CA PRO A 14 2.98 -11.93 -1.05
C PRO A 14 2.78 -11.76 -2.56
N PRO A 15 2.37 -10.57 -3.04
CA PRO A 15 2.17 -10.35 -4.47
C PRO A 15 3.50 -10.55 -5.22
N THR A 16 3.42 -11.19 -6.38
CA THR A 16 4.53 -11.27 -7.32
C THR A 16 4.94 -9.86 -7.79
N PRO A 17 6.17 -9.65 -8.31
CA PRO A 17 6.57 -8.35 -8.84
C PRO A 17 5.61 -7.80 -9.91
N THR A 18 5.09 -8.67 -10.78
CA THR A 18 4.12 -8.29 -11.82
C THR A 18 2.79 -7.82 -11.22
N GLU A 19 2.27 -8.53 -10.21
CA GLU A 19 1.05 -8.13 -9.51
C GLU A 19 1.26 -6.84 -8.71
N ALA A 20 2.38 -6.72 -8.02
CA ALA A 20 2.72 -5.51 -7.27
C ALA A 20 2.81 -4.29 -8.18
N ARG A 21 3.41 -4.45 -9.37
CA ARG A 21 3.47 -3.42 -10.40
C ARG A 21 2.07 -3.06 -10.93
N PHE A 22 1.26 -4.07 -11.24
CA PHE A 22 -0.14 -3.84 -11.66
C PHE A 22 -0.90 -3.02 -10.61
N ILE A 23 -0.82 -3.41 -9.34
CA ILE A 23 -1.51 -2.69 -8.26
C ILE A 23 -0.98 -1.25 -8.11
N ALA A 24 0.34 -1.06 -8.20
CA ALA A 24 0.98 0.25 -8.05
C ALA A 24 0.70 1.21 -9.22
N GLU A 25 0.44 0.70 -10.42
CA GLU A 25 0.29 1.50 -11.64
C GLU A 25 -1.18 1.60 -12.12
N HIS A 26 -2.07 0.71 -11.67
CA HIS A 26 -3.45 0.68 -12.14
C HIS A 26 -4.24 1.92 -11.64
N PRO A 27 -4.78 2.77 -12.54
CA PRO A 27 -5.36 4.06 -12.16
C PRO A 27 -6.46 3.97 -11.10
N ALA A 28 -7.36 2.99 -11.20
CA ALA A 28 -8.44 2.82 -10.24
C ALA A 28 -7.94 2.40 -8.84
N LEU A 29 -6.87 1.61 -8.76
CA LEU A 29 -6.31 1.15 -7.48
C LEU A 29 -5.50 2.26 -6.83
N VAL A 30 -4.75 3.02 -7.64
CA VAL A 30 -4.03 4.22 -7.19
C VAL A 30 -5.02 5.26 -6.64
N ALA A 31 -6.12 5.52 -7.36
CA ALA A 31 -7.16 6.43 -6.91
C ALA A 31 -7.83 5.95 -5.62
N ALA A 32 -8.19 4.68 -5.53
CA ALA A 32 -8.79 4.11 -4.32
C ALA A 32 -7.86 4.23 -3.09
N LEU A 33 -6.57 3.91 -3.25
CA LEU A 33 -5.59 4.07 -2.16
C LEU A 33 -5.39 5.53 -1.76
N ALA A 34 -5.42 6.46 -2.71
CA ALA A 34 -5.35 7.89 -2.42
C ALA A 34 -6.59 8.39 -1.67
N MET A 35 -7.79 7.94 -2.07
CA MET A 35 -9.04 8.26 -1.37
C MET A 35 -9.03 7.74 0.07
N LEU A 36 -8.64 6.48 0.28
CA LEU A 36 -8.53 5.91 1.63
C LEU A 36 -7.53 6.66 2.52
N GLU A 37 -6.39 7.07 1.94
CA GLU A 37 -5.41 7.88 2.65
C GLU A 37 -5.99 9.24 3.06
N GLN A 38 -6.70 9.90 2.14
CA GLN A 38 -7.36 11.17 2.38
C GLN A 38 -8.44 11.05 3.46
N ASP A 39 -9.31 10.03 3.37
CA ASP A 39 -10.37 9.79 4.37
C ASP A 39 -9.79 9.55 5.78
N ALA A 40 -8.66 8.86 5.88
CA ALA A 40 -7.96 8.65 7.15
C ALA A 40 -7.41 9.97 7.70
N VAL A 41 -6.82 10.82 6.86
CA VAL A 41 -6.33 12.15 7.26
C VAL A 41 -7.49 13.05 7.68
N GLU A 42 -8.59 13.06 6.93
CA GLU A 42 -9.79 13.85 7.25
C GLU A 42 -10.41 13.42 8.57
N ARG A 43 -10.48 12.10 8.85
CA ARG A 43 -10.90 11.60 10.16
C ARG A 43 -9.97 12.05 11.28
N ALA A 44 -8.65 12.07 11.05
CA ALA A 44 -7.71 12.56 12.05
C ALA A 44 -7.90 14.05 12.34
N ILE A 45 -8.23 14.85 11.33
CA ILE A 45 -8.49 16.29 11.45
C ILE A 45 -9.84 16.55 12.15
N ALA A 46 -10.86 15.76 11.81
CA ALA A 46 -12.20 15.90 12.35
C ALA A 46 -12.38 15.30 13.75
N ALA A 47 -11.39 14.54 14.24
CA ALA A 47 -11.41 13.98 15.58
C ALA A 47 -11.48 15.10 16.64
N ASP A 48 -12.25 14.87 17.70
CA ASP A 48 -12.27 15.77 18.87
C ASP A 48 -10.84 15.98 19.37
N PRO A 49 -10.40 17.22 19.62
CA PRO A 49 -9.08 17.49 20.18
C PRO A 49 -8.75 16.68 21.45
N ALA A 50 -9.76 16.39 22.28
CA ALA A 50 -9.61 15.59 23.49
C ALA A 50 -9.49 14.08 23.23
N ASP A 51 -9.86 13.60 22.04
CA ASP A 51 -9.73 12.20 21.65
C ASP A 51 -8.43 11.96 20.85
N ASP A 52 -7.34 11.91 21.60
CA ASP A 52 -6.01 11.58 21.09
C ASP A 52 -5.95 10.18 20.46
N GLN A 53 -6.78 9.25 20.94
CA GLN A 53 -6.76 7.86 20.48
C GLN A 53 -7.30 7.76 19.06
N ILE A 54 -8.46 8.35 18.76
CA ILE A 54 -9.04 8.36 17.42
C ILE A 54 -8.09 9.04 16.43
N ARG A 55 -7.56 10.21 16.80
CA ARG A 55 -6.62 10.96 15.96
C ARG A 55 -5.37 10.13 15.64
N ARG A 56 -4.82 9.44 16.64
CA ARG A 56 -3.63 8.61 16.47
C ARG A 56 -3.89 7.40 15.58
N LEU A 57 -5.01 6.70 15.78
CA LEU A 57 -5.40 5.56 14.96
C LEU A 57 -5.59 5.95 13.49
N ALA A 58 -6.26 7.08 13.24
CA ALA A 58 -6.47 7.58 11.88
C ALA A 58 -5.15 7.97 11.19
N LEU A 59 -4.20 8.58 11.93
CA LEU A 59 -2.87 8.87 11.39
C LEU A 59 -2.04 7.60 11.13
N ASP A 60 -2.13 6.60 12.02
CA ASP A 60 -1.46 5.32 11.84
C ASP A 60 -2.00 4.58 10.60
N GLU A 61 -3.30 4.68 10.34
CA GLU A 61 -3.93 4.16 9.12
C GLU A 61 -3.40 4.87 7.85
N ALA A 62 -3.38 6.20 7.83
CA ALA A 62 -2.80 6.96 6.71
C ALA A 62 -1.32 6.57 6.45
N ARG A 63 -0.54 6.38 7.54
CA ARG A 63 0.86 5.91 7.43
C ARG A 63 0.95 4.50 6.87
N ALA A 64 0.06 3.59 7.29
CA ALA A 64 0.02 2.22 6.78
C ALA A 64 -0.28 2.20 5.27
N ILE A 65 -1.22 3.04 4.80
CA ILE A 65 -1.55 3.17 3.38
C ILE A 65 -0.35 3.69 2.57
N ARG A 66 0.34 4.73 3.05
CA ARG A 66 1.59 5.23 2.43
C ARG A 66 2.67 4.15 2.36
N ALA A 67 2.85 3.41 3.45
CA ALA A 67 3.82 2.32 3.51
C ALA A 67 3.47 1.20 2.52
N LEU A 68 2.18 0.85 2.39
CA LEU A 68 1.70 -0.12 1.40
C LEU A 68 2.02 0.34 -0.02
N ARG A 69 1.68 1.59 -0.38
CA ARG A 69 1.98 2.17 -1.70
C ARG A 69 3.48 2.11 -2.01
N ALA A 70 4.32 2.49 -1.05
CA ALA A 70 5.78 2.44 -1.21
C ALA A 70 6.30 0.99 -1.38
N ARG A 71 5.73 0.03 -0.64
CA ARG A 71 6.08 -1.39 -0.76
C ARG A 71 5.69 -1.97 -2.11
N LEU A 72 4.49 -1.67 -2.61
CA LEU A 72 4.04 -2.12 -3.93
C LEU A 72 4.94 -1.57 -5.04
N ALA A 73 5.31 -0.28 -4.97
CA ALA A 73 6.25 0.32 -5.90
C ALA A 73 7.67 -0.27 -5.81
N ALA A 74 8.11 -0.69 -4.61
CA ALA A 74 9.39 -1.36 -4.43
C ALA A 74 9.39 -2.79 -5.01
N LEU A 75 8.32 -3.55 -4.77
CA LEU A 75 8.15 -4.91 -5.28
C LEU A 75 7.97 -4.95 -6.80
N GLY A 76 7.31 -3.95 -7.37
CA GLY A 76 7.08 -3.86 -8.82
C GLY A 76 8.29 -3.38 -9.63
N ARG A 77 9.37 -2.92 -8.98
CA ARG A 77 10.58 -2.50 -9.68
C ARG A 77 11.31 -3.73 -10.24
N PRO A 78 11.73 -3.72 -11.52
CA PRO A 78 12.59 -4.77 -12.05
C PRO A 78 13.90 -4.79 -11.25
N ALA A 79 14.44 -5.99 -11.03
CA ALA A 79 15.74 -6.14 -10.37
C ALA A 79 16.78 -5.30 -11.12
N PRO A 80 17.66 -4.56 -10.41
CA PRO A 80 18.72 -3.82 -11.06
C PRO A 80 19.57 -4.78 -11.89
N GLU A 81 19.75 -4.49 -13.19
CA GLU A 81 20.67 -5.25 -14.02
C GLU A 81 22.05 -5.26 -13.35
N PRO A 82 22.72 -6.43 -13.23
CA PRO A 82 24.07 -6.46 -12.71
C PRO A 82 24.93 -5.57 -13.61
N ALA A 83 25.61 -4.60 -13.01
CA ALA A 83 26.50 -3.70 -13.72
C ALA A 83 27.43 -4.55 -14.60
N LYS A 84 27.36 -4.36 -15.92
CA LYS A 84 28.32 -4.97 -16.84
C LYS A 84 29.70 -4.55 -16.33
N GLY A 85 30.45 -5.53 -15.84
CA GLY A 85 31.84 -5.33 -15.41
C GLY A 85 32.63 -4.66 -16.54
N PRO A 86 33.76 -4.00 -16.23
CA PRO A 86 34.54 -3.28 -17.22
C PRO A 86 34.77 -4.16 -18.43
N SER A 87 34.39 -3.66 -19.61
CA SER A 87 34.61 -4.35 -20.88
C SER A 87 36.09 -4.72 -20.96
N PRO A 88 36.46 -5.99 -21.18
CA PRO A 88 37.86 -6.39 -21.31
C PRO A 88 38.51 -5.85 -22.60
N TYR A 89 37.78 -5.05 -23.38
CA TYR A 89 38.23 -4.43 -24.62
C TYR A 89 38.20 -2.88 -24.58
N ALA A 90 38.10 -2.27 -23.39
CA ALA A 90 38.21 -0.81 -23.21
C ALA A 90 39.68 -0.36 -23.08
#